data_AF-A0A139SRR2-F1
#
_entry.id   AF-A0A139SRR2-F1
#
_cell.length_a   1.000
_cell.length_b   1.000
_cell.length_c   1.000
_cell.angle_alpha   90.00
_cell.angle_beta   90.00
_cell.angle_gamma   90.00
#
_symmetry.space_group_name_H-M   'P 1'
#
loop_
_entity.id
_entity.type
_entity.pdbx_description
1 polymer ?
#
loop_
_entity_poly.entity_id
_entity_poly.type
_entity_poly.pdbx_seq_one_letter_code
_entity_poly.pdbx_strand_id
1 'polypeptide(L)'
;MQSHQIADSATVTLDRGAVFAFAGEGGVGLTEKIHTLQVERRAVINFAGGTLARANVLETTQVLLPTADDTLFIRNWIEFSDYFLVSRAFAPNSAALSRIWFEGWDPGAKLRDYNTSHWEIVPFAAPEPATYGALLGTLGIAVIVWGKRQNGRRTSECAAK
;
A
#
# COMPACT_ATOMS: atom_id res chain seq x y z
N MET A 1 10.47 13.06 2.37
CA MET A 1 11.32 14.09 1.74
C MET A 1 11.16 13.94 0.23
N GLN A 2 10.91 15.02 -0.53
CA GLN A 2 10.85 14.91 -1.99
C GLN A 2 12.28 14.78 -2.53
N SER A 3 12.54 13.84 -3.44
CA SER A 3 13.90 13.62 -3.94
C SER A 3 14.36 14.70 -4.93
N HIS A 4 13.41 15.34 -5.61
CA HIS A 4 13.62 16.28 -6.73
C HIS A 4 14.45 15.70 -7.88
N GLN A 5 14.55 14.36 -8.00
CA GLN A 5 15.34 13.71 -9.04
C GLN A 5 14.62 13.68 -10.39
N ILE A 6 13.28 13.66 -10.36
CA ILE A 6 12.43 13.59 -11.54
C ILE A 6 11.52 14.81 -11.52
N ALA A 7 11.37 15.46 -12.68
CA ALA A 7 10.44 16.57 -12.81
C ALA A 7 9.00 16.06 -12.68
N ASP A 8 8.16 16.81 -11.96
CA ASP A 8 6.75 16.43 -11.73
C ASP A 8 5.93 16.32 -13.04
N SER A 9 6.42 16.91 -14.13
CA SER A 9 5.83 16.83 -15.48
C SER A 9 6.39 15.68 -16.34
N ALA A 10 7.28 14.85 -15.79
CA ALA A 10 8.01 13.86 -16.57
C ALA A 10 7.15 12.65 -16.94
N THR A 11 7.41 12.12 -18.14
CA THR A 11 7.03 10.77 -18.54
C THR A 11 8.21 9.84 -18.30
N VAL A 12 8.00 8.81 -17.50
CA VAL A 12 8.99 7.78 -17.19
C VAL A 12 8.51 6.47 -17.80
N THR A 13 9.30 5.94 -18.75
CA THR A 13 9.06 4.63 -19.36
C THR A 13 9.99 3.59 -18.75
N LEU A 14 9.42 2.55 -18.16
CA LEU A 14 10.13 1.38 -17.65
C LEU A 14 9.95 0.23 -18.63
N ASP A 15 11.05 -0.24 -19.19
CA ASP A 15 11.08 -1.26 -20.25
C ASP A 15 12.08 -2.39 -19.93
N ARG A 16 11.86 -3.59 -20.48
CA ARG A 16 12.80 -4.73 -20.44
C ARG A 16 13.34 -5.10 -19.06
N GLY A 17 12.48 -5.12 -18.05
CA GLY A 17 12.85 -5.46 -16.68
C GLY A 17 13.50 -4.31 -15.93
N ALA A 18 13.37 -3.06 -16.42
CA ALA A 18 13.80 -1.88 -15.70
C ALA A 18 13.21 -1.85 -14.29
N VAL A 19 14.05 -1.42 -13.35
CA VAL A 19 13.72 -1.31 -11.94
C VAL A 19 13.73 0.16 -11.56
N PHE A 20 12.58 0.68 -11.16
CA PHE A 20 12.48 1.92 -10.42
C PHE A 20 12.65 1.61 -8.93
N ALA A 21 13.71 2.08 -8.30
CA ALA A 21 14.00 1.82 -6.90
C ALA A 21 14.06 3.12 -6.11
N PHE A 22 13.45 3.11 -4.93
CA PHE A 22 13.62 4.20 -3.98
C PHE A 22 15.02 4.08 -3.35
N ALA A 23 15.90 5.05 -3.63
CA ALA A 23 17.28 5.07 -3.14
C ALA A 23 17.41 5.71 -1.74
N GLY A 24 16.43 5.47 -0.86
CA GLY A 24 16.41 6.05 0.48
C GLY A 24 17.40 5.34 1.40
N GLU A 25 18.64 5.83 1.48
CA GLU A 25 19.62 5.31 2.44
C GLU A 25 19.08 5.46 3.89
N GLY A 26 19.12 4.40 4.69
CA GLY A 26 18.84 4.46 6.13
C GLY A 26 17.39 4.72 6.56
N GLY A 27 16.38 4.46 5.72
CA GLY A 27 14.98 4.54 6.18
C GLY A 27 14.38 5.95 6.16
N VAL A 28 14.90 6.86 5.33
CA VAL A 28 14.51 8.28 5.33
C VAL A 28 13.09 8.55 4.84
N GLY A 29 12.50 7.65 4.06
CA GLY A 29 11.20 7.84 3.42
C GLY A 29 11.25 8.89 2.30
N LEU A 30 11.04 8.45 1.06
CA LEU A 30 11.14 9.28 -0.13
C LEU A 30 9.79 9.47 -0.79
N THR A 31 9.56 10.68 -1.30
CA THR A 31 8.40 10.99 -2.13
C THR A 31 8.89 11.30 -3.54
N GLU A 32 8.41 10.51 -4.49
CA GLU A 32 8.67 10.65 -5.92
C GLU A 32 7.38 11.06 -6.62
N LYS A 33 7.48 12.05 -7.51
CA LYS A 33 6.34 12.50 -8.32
C LYS A 33 6.67 12.33 -9.79
N ILE A 34 5.78 11.67 -10.50
CA ILE A 34 5.90 11.40 -11.93
C ILE A 34 4.58 11.78 -12.58
N HIS A 35 4.60 12.43 -13.74
CA HIS A 35 3.36 12.68 -14.44
C HIS A 35 2.81 11.37 -15.01
N THR A 36 3.57 10.75 -15.91
CA THR A 36 3.16 9.51 -16.57
C THR A 36 4.17 8.41 -16.29
N LEU A 37 3.72 7.33 -15.67
CA LEU A 37 4.47 6.09 -15.56
C LEU A 37 3.99 5.13 -16.66
N GLN A 38 4.84 4.85 -17.64
CA GLN A 38 4.57 3.89 -18.69
C GLN A 38 5.40 2.62 -18.49
N VAL A 39 4.74 1.47 -18.56
CA VAL A 39 5.38 0.16 -18.45
C VAL A 39 5.28 -0.53 -19.78
N GLU A 40 6.43 -0.95 -20.30
CA GLU A 40 6.55 -1.72 -21.53
C GLU A 40 7.15 -3.09 -21.21
N ARG A 41 6.45 -4.13 -21.63
CA ARG A 41 6.72 -5.56 -21.38
C ARG A 41 6.72 -5.91 -19.90
N ARG A 42 7.81 -5.63 -19.21
CA ARG A 42 7.96 -5.99 -17.80
C ARG A 42 8.76 -4.93 -17.09
N ALA A 43 8.28 -4.47 -15.95
CA ALA A 43 8.99 -3.53 -15.10
C ALA A 43 8.81 -3.86 -13.63
N VAL A 44 9.68 -3.31 -12.79
CA VAL A 44 9.63 -3.44 -11.34
C VAL A 44 9.65 -2.06 -10.69
N ILE A 45 8.78 -1.85 -9.71
CA ILE A 45 8.92 -0.78 -8.72
C ILE A 45 9.32 -1.43 -7.41
N ASN A 46 10.41 -0.97 -6.83
CA ASN A 46 10.96 -1.49 -5.59
C ASN A 46 10.87 -0.43 -4.48
N PHE A 47 9.95 -0.63 -3.54
CA PHE A 47 9.68 0.24 -2.39
C PHE A 47 10.65 0.05 -1.22
N ALA A 48 11.75 -0.68 -1.41
CA ALA A 48 12.76 -0.91 -0.37
C ALA A 48 13.24 0.40 0.30
N GLY A 49 13.50 0.32 1.60
CA GLY A 49 14.01 1.44 2.39
C GLY A 49 12.94 2.34 3.02
N GLY A 50 11.64 2.03 2.85
CA GLY A 50 10.56 2.65 3.62
C GLY A 50 10.46 2.08 5.04
N THR A 51 9.86 2.84 5.96
CA THR A 51 9.47 2.36 7.30
C THR A 51 8.09 2.89 7.67
N LEU A 52 7.41 2.27 8.64
CA LEU A 52 6.08 2.73 9.12
C LEU A 52 6.06 4.20 9.55
N ALA A 53 7.18 4.74 10.03
CA ALA A 53 7.29 6.14 10.43
C ALA A 53 7.72 7.06 9.26
N ARG A 54 8.25 6.49 8.18
CA ARG A 54 8.88 7.21 7.06
C ARG A 54 8.62 6.44 5.76
N ALA A 55 7.43 6.68 5.23
CA ALA A 55 6.89 6.08 4.03
C ALA A 55 7.70 6.35 2.77
N ASN A 56 7.80 5.35 1.88
CA ASN A 56 8.07 5.63 0.47
C ASN A 56 6.75 5.88 -0.27
N VAL A 57 6.69 6.96 -1.02
CA VAL A 57 5.49 7.42 -1.72
C VAL A 57 5.84 7.64 -3.19
N LEU A 58 5.16 6.92 -4.08
CA LEU A 58 5.16 7.20 -5.51
C LEU A 58 3.82 7.87 -5.87
N GLU A 59 3.87 9.14 -6.25
CA GLU A 59 2.70 9.85 -6.81
C GLU A 59 2.80 9.88 -8.32
N THR A 60 1.75 9.37 -8.99
CA THR A 60 1.61 9.43 -10.45
C THR A 60 0.37 10.19 -10.85
N THR A 61 0.42 10.91 -11.97
CA THR A 61 -0.81 11.39 -12.61
C THR A 61 -1.49 10.23 -13.34
N GLN A 62 -0.72 9.49 -14.15
CA GLN A 62 -1.23 8.39 -14.95
C GLN A 62 -0.28 7.18 -14.92
N VAL A 63 -0.86 5.98 -14.92
CA VAL A 63 -0.14 4.71 -15.08
C VAL A 63 -0.63 4.01 -16.34
N LEU A 64 0.30 3.72 -17.25
CA LEU A 64 0.01 3.16 -18.57
C LEU A 64 0.69 1.80 -18.73
N LEU A 65 -0.11 0.80 -19.09
CA LEU A 65 0.35 -0.52 -19.53
C LEU A 65 -0.24 -0.76 -20.94
N PRO A 66 0.36 -0.22 -22.01
CA PRO A 66 -0.27 -0.07 -23.33
C PRO A 66 -0.66 -1.38 -24.04
N THR A 67 0.14 -2.44 -23.89
CA THR A 67 -0.06 -3.74 -24.54
C THR A 67 -0.54 -4.77 -23.53
N ALA A 68 -1.26 -5.81 -23.95
CA ALA A 68 -1.82 -6.81 -23.03
C ALA A 68 -0.76 -7.63 -22.28
N ASP A 69 0.46 -7.72 -22.82
CA ASP A 69 1.58 -8.46 -22.23
C ASP A 69 2.37 -7.63 -21.21
N ASP A 70 2.12 -6.32 -21.14
CA ASP A 70 2.80 -5.45 -20.19
C ASP A 70 2.42 -5.81 -18.76
N THR A 71 3.42 -6.01 -17.90
CA THR A 71 3.24 -6.37 -16.49
C THR A 71 4.11 -5.52 -15.58
N LEU A 72 3.52 -4.99 -14.51
CA LEU A 72 4.21 -4.20 -13.50
C LEU A 72 4.29 -5.00 -12.20
N PHE A 73 5.52 -5.21 -11.71
CA PHE A 73 5.76 -5.88 -10.44
C PHE A 73 6.09 -4.85 -9.36
N ILE A 74 5.41 -4.94 -8.22
CA ILE A 74 5.65 -4.12 -7.05
C ILE A 74 6.34 -4.98 -5.99
N ARG A 75 7.52 -4.55 -5.55
CA ARG A 75 8.37 -5.29 -4.61
C ARG A 75 8.64 -4.50 -3.35
N ASN A 76 8.85 -5.22 -2.25
CA ASN A 76 9.12 -4.66 -0.93
C ASN A 76 8.13 -3.54 -0.52
N TRP A 77 6.88 -3.64 -0.97
CA TRP A 77 5.82 -2.74 -0.56
C TRP A 77 5.23 -3.22 0.77
N ILE A 78 5.15 -2.33 1.75
CA ILE A 78 4.62 -2.64 3.07
C ILE A 78 3.30 -1.90 3.26
N GLU A 79 2.22 -2.64 3.56
CA GLU A 79 0.91 -2.05 3.80
C GLU A 79 0.97 -1.02 4.94
N PHE A 80 0.29 0.12 4.74
CA PHE A 80 0.27 1.28 5.66
C PHE A 80 1.62 1.99 5.85
N SER A 81 2.69 1.52 5.22
CA SER A 81 3.99 2.18 5.20
C SER A 81 4.23 2.83 3.86
N ASP A 82 3.96 2.14 2.77
CA ASP A 82 4.33 2.61 1.43
C ASP A 82 3.08 2.87 0.59
N TYR A 83 3.16 3.86 -0.30
CA TYR A 83 2.01 4.33 -1.07
C TYR A 83 2.34 4.43 -2.54
N PHE A 84 1.56 3.74 -3.37
CA PHE A 84 1.52 3.95 -4.81
C PHE A 84 0.23 4.67 -5.17
N LEU A 85 0.33 5.96 -5.46
CA LEU A 85 -0.80 6.85 -5.67
C LEU A 85 -0.95 7.20 -7.15
N VAL A 86 -2.20 7.25 -7.61
CA VAL A 86 -2.57 7.69 -8.95
C VAL A 86 -3.68 8.72 -8.89
N SER A 87 -3.66 9.71 -9.78
CA SER A 87 -4.73 10.71 -9.87
C SER A 87 -6.09 10.07 -10.09
N ARG A 88 -7.12 10.57 -9.39
CA ARG A 88 -8.52 10.14 -9.60
C ARG A 88 -9.01 10.41 -11.02
N ALA A 89 -8.50 11.45 -11.68
CA ALA A 89 -8.90 11.82 -13.03
C ALA A 89 -8.40 10.85 -14.10
N PHE A 90 -7.36 10.07 -13.80
CA PHE A 90 -6.68 9.18 -14.75
C PHE A 90 -6.46 7.78 -14.18
N ALA A 91 -7.43 7.31 -13.40
CA ALA A 91 -7.38 6.00 -12.76
C ALA A 91 -7.19 4.87 -13.80
N PRO A 92 -6.29 3.91 -13.57
CA PRO A 92 -6.13 2.75 -14.44
C PRO A 92 -7.42 1.92 -14.50
N ASN A 93 -7.74 1.39 -15.68
CA ASN A 93 -8.88 0.49 -15.83
C ASN A 93 -8.60 -0.90 -15.23
N SER A 94 -9.63 -1.73 -15.09
CA SER A 94 -9.52 -3.07 -14.51
C SER A 94 -8.52 -3.99 -15.24
N ALA A 95 -8.40 -3.85 -16.56
CA ALA A 95 -7.46 -4.62 -17.37
C ALA A 95 -5.99 -4.22 -17.14
N ALA A 96 -5.72 -2.95 -16.82
CA ALA A 96 -4.40 -2.51 -16.40
C ALA A 96 -4.11 -2.98 -14.96
N LEU A 97 -5.08 -2.84 -14.05
CA LEU A 97 -4.93 -3.24 -12.65
C LEU A 97 -4.69 -4.75 -12.47
N SER A 98 -5.30 -5.61 -13.29
CA SER A 98 -5.04 -7.06 -13.24
C SER A 98 -3.60 -7.46 -13.60
N ARG A 99 -2.83 -6.54 -14.18
CA ARG A 99 -1.43 -6.73 -14.61
C ARG A 99 -0.43 -6.01 -13.71
N ILE A 100 -0.90 -5.44 -12.61
CA ILE A 100 -0.06 -4.89 -11.53
C ILE A 100 -0.04 -5.91 -10.39
N TRP A 101 1.13 -6.47 -10.10
CA TRP A 101 1.27 -7.58 -9.17
C TRP A 101 2.18 -7.19 -8.01
N PHE A 102 1.72 -7.45 -6.78
CA PHE A 102 2.47 -7.18 -5.56
C PHE A 102 3.15 -8.45 -5.05
N GLU A 103 4.43 -8.36 -4.70
CA GLU A 103 5.22 -9.46 -4.15
C GLU A 103 4.57 -10.02 -2.88
N GLY A 104 4.31 -11.33 -2.85
CA GLY A 104 3.67 -12.01 -1.71
C GLY A 104 2.14 -11.96 -1.70
N TRP A 105 1.51 -11.39 -2.72
CA TRP A 105 0.06 -11.33 -2.87
C TRP A 105 -0.42 -12.06 -4.13
N ASP A 106 -1.71 -12.39 -4.17
CA ASP A 106 -2.33 -12.90 -5.39
C ASP A 106 -2.24 -11.87 -6.52
N PRO A 107 -2.12 -12.31 -7.79
CA PRO A 107 -2.02 -11.42 -8.93
C PRO A 107 -3.18 -10.43 -9.04
N GLY A 108 -2.83 -9.19 -9.36
CA GLY A 108 -3.77 -8.10 -9.60
C GLY A 108 -3.84 -7.08 -8.47
N ALA A 109 -4.27 -5.89 -8.86
CA ALA A 109 -4.43 -4.75 -7.96
C ALA A 109 -5.88 -4.26 -7.95
N LYS A 110 -6.18 -3.40 -6.98
CA LYS A 110 -7.42 -2.62 -6.92
C LYS A 110 -7.10 -1.19 -6.51
N LEU A 111 -8.09 -0.32 -6.67
CA LEU A 111 -8.03 1.05 -6.19
C LEU A 111 -8.66 1.13 -4.80
N ARG A 112 -7.94 1.73 -3.86
CA ARG A 112 -8.39 2.07 -2.50
C ARG A 112 -8.47 3.58 -2.36
N ASP A 113 -9.50 4.07 -1.68
CA ASP A 113 -9.65 5.50 -1.40
C ASP A 113 -8.48 6.00 -0.54
N TYR A 114 -7.82 7.07 -0.98
CA TYR A 114 -6.70 7.69 -0.26
C TYR A 114 -7.04 9.12 0.17
N ASN A 115 -7.33 9.99 -0.80
CA ASN A 115 -7.79 11.36 -0.54
C ASN A 115 -8.66 11.86 -1.69
N THR A 116 -9.12 13.12 -1.62
CA THR A 116 -10.01 13.72 -2.64
C THR A 116 -9.44 13.80 -4.05
N SER A 117 -8.13 13.66 -4.23
CA SER A 117 -7.44 13.85 -5.51
C SER A 117 -6.79 12.56 -6.04
N HIS A 118 -6.51 11.58 -5.17
CA HIS A 118 -5.77 10.37 -5.52
C HIS A 118 -6.47 9.10 -5.06
N TRP A 119 -6.30 8.04 -5.86
CA TRP A 119 -6.48 6.65 -5.47
C TRP A 119 -5.15 6.05 -5.07
N GLU A 120 -5.19 5.09 -4.15
CA GLU A 120 -4.06 4.20 -3.87
C GLU A 120 -4.22 2.90 -4.66
N ILE A 121 -3.17 2.49 -5.37
CA ILE A 121 -3.09 1.18 -6.00
C ILE A 121 -2.57 0.19 -4.95
N VAL A 122 -3.39 -0.79 -4.61
CA VAL A 122 -3.09 -1.80 -3.56
C VAL A 122 -3.32 -3.22 -4.09
N PRO A 123 -2.76 -4.25 -3.43
CA PRO A 123 -3.07 -5.64 -3.78
C PRO A 123 -4.59 -5.90 -3.76
N PHE A 124 -5.07 -6.75 -4.67
CA PHE A 124 -6.50 -7.06 -4.77
C PHE A 124 -7.08 -7.59 -3.44
N ALA A 125 -6.33 -8.44 -2.75
CA ALA A 125 -6.72 -9.05 -1.48
C ALA A 125 -6.40 -8.21 -0.23
N ALA A 126 -5.89 -6.97 -0.38
CA ALA A 126 -5.58 -6.11 0.77
C ALA A 126 -6.87 -5.80 1.58
N PRO A 127 -6.89 -6.05 2.91
CA PRO A 127 -8.07 -5.78 3.73
C PRO A 127 -8.41 -4.29 3.77
N GLU A 128 -9.68 -3.97 3.98
CA GLU A 128 -10.08 -2.58 4.17
C GLU A 128 -9.64 -2.08 5.56
N PRO A 129 -9.32 -0.79 5.73
CA PRO A 129 -8.94 -0.24 7.04
C PRO A 129 -9.95 -0.53 8.16
N ALA A 130 -11.24 -0.56 7.84
CA ALA A 130 -12.31 -0.89 8.78
C ALA A 130 -12.22 -2.34 9.29
N THR A 131 -11.71 -3.28 8.48
CA THR A 131 -11.52 -4.68 8.87
C THR A 131 -10.49 -4.80 9.99
N TYR A 132 -9.40 -4.02 9.91
CA TYR A 132 -8.41 -3.95 10.98
C TYR A 132 -8.97 -3.35 12.27
N GLY A 133 -9.77 -2.28 12.17
CA GLY A 133 -10.48 -1.69 13.31
C GLY A 133 -11.44 -2.66 13.99
N ALA A 134 -12.17 -3.47 13.22
CA ALA A 134 -13.08 -4.47 13.74
C ALA A 134 -12.35 -5.60 14.48
N LEU A 135 -11.20 -6.06 13.97
CA LEU A 135 -10.35 -7.05 14.63
C LEU A 135 -9.80 -6.52 15.97
N LEU A 136 -9.31 -5.30 15.99
CA LEU A 136 -8.82 -4.68 17.23
C LEU A 136 -9.95 -4.43 18.23
N GLY A 137 -11.11 -3.95 17.77
CA GLY A 137 -12.28 -3.72 18.60
C GLY A 137 -12.84 -5.01 19.23
N THR A 138 -12.92 -6.10 18.46
CA THR A 138 -13.37 -7.40 18.97
C THR A 138 -12.40 -7.98 20.01
N LEU A 139 -11.09 -7.87 19.80
CA LEU A 139 -10.09 -8.27 20.79
C LEU A 139 -10.18 -7.43 22.07
N GLY A 140 -10.34 -6.11 21.96
CA GLY A 140 -10.50 -5.22 23.11
C GLY A 140 -11.73 -5.57 23.96
N ILE A 141 -12.87 -5.83 23.32
CA ILE A 141 -14.09 -6.25 24.01
C ILE A 141 -13.89 -7.60 24.70
N ALA A 142 -13.24 -8.57 24.03
CA ALA A 142 -12.98 -9.89 24.60
C ALA A 142 -12.11 -9.82 25.87
N VAL A 143 -11.04 -9.01 25.85
CA VAL A 143 -10.17 -8.79 27.02
C VAL A 143 -10.94 -8.14 28.18
N ILE A 144 -11.76 -7.12 27.91
CA ILE A 144 -12.56 -6.44 28.96
C ILE A 144 -13.57 -7.41 29.59
N VAL A 145 -14.28 -8.20 28.77
CA VAL A 145 -15.24 -9.20 29.25
C VAL A 145 -14.53 -10.27 30.08
N TRP A 146 -13.34 -10.70 29.66
CA TRP A 146 -12.55 -11.68 30.41
C TRP A 146 -12.07 -11.12 31.76
N GLY A 147 -11.57 -9.88 31.79
CA GLY A 147 -11.17 -9.20 33.02
C GLY A 147 -12.33 -9.02 34.02
N LYS A 148 -13.53 -8.66 33.52
CA LYS A 148 -14.73 -8.58 34.35
C LYS A 148 -15.15 -9.94 34.92
N ARG A 149 -15.04 -11.02 34.12
CA ARG A 149 -15.32 -12.39 34.58
C ARG A 149 -14.31 -12.90 35.61
N GLN A 150 -13.05 -12.50 35.53
CA GLN A 150 -12.05 -12.85 36.55
C GLN A 150 -12.23 -12.07 37.85
N ASN A 151 -12.55 -10.77 37.79
CA ASN A 151 -12.82 -9.99 39.00
C ASN A 151 -14.12 -10.41 39.71
N GLY A 152 -15.16 -10.82 38.97
CA GLY A 152 -16.39 -11.34 39.57
C GLY A 152 -16.23 -12.70 40.28
N ARG A 153 -15.24 -13.52 39.89
CA ARG A 153 -14.93 -14.80 40.55
C ARG A 153 -14.16 -14.65 41.86
N ARG A 154 -13.38 -13.58 42.02
CA ARG A 154 -12.59 -13.33 43.25
C ARG A 154 -13.44 -12.87 44.44
N THR A 155 -14.56 -12.19 44.19
CA THR A 155 -15.46 -11.74 45.27
C THR A 155 -16.35 -12.83 45.84
N SER A 156 -16.57 -13.93 45.10
CA SER A 156 -17.40 -15.05 45.57
C SER A 156 -16.70 -16.01 46.54
N GLU A 157 -15.36 -15.98 46.64
CA GLU A 157 -14.61 -16.81 47.60
C GLU A 157 -14.56 -16.24 49.03
N CYS A 158 -14.89 -14.96 49.24
CA CYS A 158 -14.95 -14.35 50.57
C CYS A 158 -16.35 -14.30 51.19
N ALA A 159 -17.40 -14.71 50.48
CA ALA A 159 -18.79 -14.66 50.95
C ALA A 159 -19.31 -15.97 51.56
N ALA A 160 -18.48 -17.02 51.63
CA ALA A 160 -18.81 -18.29 52.29
C ALA A 160 -17.92 -18.50 53.52
N LYS A 161 -18.25 -17.83 54.63
CA LYS A 161 -17.87 -18.26 55.97
C LYS A 161 -18.86 -17.76 57.02
#